data_AF-A0A562JRH4-F1
#
_entry.id   AF-A0A562JRH4-F1
#
_cell.length_a   1.000
_cell.length_b   1.000
_cell.length_c   1.000
_cell.angle_alpha   90.00
_cell.angle_beta   90.00
_cell.angle_gamma   90.00
#
_symmetry.space_group_name_H-M   'P 1'
#
loop_
_entity.id
_entity.type
_entity.pdbx_description
1 polymer ?
#
loop_
_entity_poly.entity_id
_entity_poly.type
_entity_poly.pdbx_seq_one_letter_code
_entity_poly.pdbx_strand_id
1 'polypeptide(L)'
;MNFEMQKANLLAENINDFINFVEKNLDNNIFNLDRNKLYQIKLIVEDYKFHILAAELLRINRFTWDEKYTHLLVDRFRKGLSIIDEFIERNYNDLFMVTGRIYTLKNLSSSFKEF
;
A
#
# COMPACT_ATOMS: atom_id res chain seq x y z
N MET A 1 11.21 -16.83 15.26
CA MET A 1 10.26 -16.14 14.36
C MET A 1 11.07 -15.51 13.25
N ASN A 2 10.74 -15.76 11.97
CA ASN A 2 11.51 -15.19 10.86
C ASN A 2 11.18 -13.68 10.75
N PHE A 3 12.19 -12.83 10.79
CA PHE A 3 12.03 -11.37 10.81
C PHE A 3 11.50 -10.84 9.46
N GLU A 4 11.98 -11.39 8.34
CA GLU A 4 11.51 -10.99 7.00
C GLU A 4 10.05 -11.35 6.77
N MET A 5 9.64 -12.52 7.27
CA MET A 5 8.24 -12.96 7.25
C MET A 5 7.30 -11.98 7.99
N GLN A 6 7.72 -11.50 9.16
CA GLN A 6 6.94 -10.51 9.92
C GLN A 6 6.84 -9.17 9.18
N LYS A 7 7.93 -8.70 8.58
CA LYS A 7 7.88 -7.49 7.74
C LYS A 7 6.90 -7.64 6.59
N ALA A 8 6.88 -8.82 5.95
CA ALA A 8 6.02 -9.04 4.78
C ALA A 8 4.54 -9.07 5.17
N ASN A 9 4.22 -9.72 6.30
CA ASN A 9 2.88 -9.70 6.87
C ASN A 9 2.48 -8.28 7.31
N LEU A 10 3.36 -7.54 7.97
CA LEU A 10 3.12 -6.15 8.37
C LEU A 10 2.88 -5.23 7.17
N LEU A 11 3.66 -5.39 6.09
CA LEU A 11 3.44 -4.66 4.84
C LEU A 11 2.06 -4.98 4.27
N ALA A 12 1.68 -6.25 4.19
CA ALA A 12 0.38 -6.67 3.66
C ALA A 12 -0.80 -6.14 4.49
N GLU A 13 -0.69 -6.16 5.82
CA GLU A 13 -1.67 -5.55 6.73
C GLU A 13 -1.82 -4.05 6.48
N ASN A 14 -0.70 -3.32 6.36
CA ASN A 14 -0.73 -1.88 6.08
C ASN A 14 -1.30 -1.56 4.68
N ILE A 15 -1.11 -2.43 3.69
CA ILE A 15 -1.74 -2.29 2.37
C ILE A 15 -3.26 -2.42 2.51
N ASN A 16 -3.74 -3.43 3.23
CA ASN A 16 -5.18 -3.60 3.47
C ASN A 16 -5.78 -2.42 4.25
N ASP A 17 -5.09 -1.93 5.27
CA ASP A 17 -5.52 -0.77 6.04
C ASP A 17 -5.58 0.51 5.19
N PHE A 18 -4.66 0.65 4.24
CA PHE A 18 -4.69 1.76 3.29
C PHE A 18 -5.87 1.67 2.33
N ILE A 19 -6.15 0.49 1.76
CA ILE A 19 -7.34 0.25 0.92
C ILE A 19 -8.61 0.60 1.70
N ASN A 20 -8.75 0.03 2.89
CA ASN A 20 -9.89 0.28 3.77
C ASN A 20 -10.04 1.77 4.12
N PHE A 21 -8.93 2.48 4.31
CA PHE A 21 -8.95 3.91 4.58
C PHE A 21 -9.47 4.72 3.38
N VAL A 22 -9.03 4.38 2.16
CA VAL A 22 -9.50 5.03 0.93
C VAL A 22 -11.00 4.79 0.76
N GLU A 23 -11.46 3.56 0.89
CA GLU A 23 -12.88 3.20 0.75
C GLU A 23 -13.77 3.90 1.78
N LYS A 24 -13.41 3.83 3.06
CA LYS A 24 -14.20 4.46 4.15
C LYS A 24 -14.33 5.98 3.98
N ASN A 25 -13.31 6.64 3.40
CA ASN A 25 -13.36 8.07 3.15
C ASN A 25 -14.08 8.44 1.84
N LEU A 26 -14.23 7.51 0.90
CA LEU A 26 -15.16 7.71 -0.22
C LEU A 26 -16.61 7.63 0.24
N ASP A 27 -16.92 6.72 1.16
CA ASP A 27 -18.28 6.52 1.68
C ASP A 27 -18.69 7.65 2.64
N ASN A 28 -17.92 7.85 3.72
CA ASN A 28 -18.30 8.72 4.83
C ASN A 28 -17.51 10.03 4.87
N ASN A 29 -16.42 10.14 4.13
CA ASN A 29 -15.51 11.28 4.09
C ASN A 29 -15.16 11.89 5.46
N ILE A 30 -14.80 11.05 6.42
CA ILE A 30 -14.56 11.43 7.82
C ILE A 30 -13.50 12.54 7.93
N PHE A 31 -12.51 12.54 7.03
CA PHE A 31 -11.43 13.53 7.02
C PHE A 31 -11.65 14.71 6.06
N ASN A 32 -12.86 14.88 5.50
CA ASN A 32 -13.18 15.95 4.54
C ASN A 32 -12.18 16.05 3.38
N LEU A 33 -11.72 14.90 2.88
CA LEU A 33 -10.82 14.83 1.72
C LEU A 33 -11.57 15.14 0.43
N ASP A 34 -10.85 15.61 -0.58
CA ASP A 34 -11.39 15.74 -1.93
C ASP A 34 -11.74 14.34 -2.46
N ARG A 35 -13.04 14.06 -2.60
CA ARG A 35 -13.54 12.74 -3.03
C ARG A 35 -13.12 12.38 -4.45
N ASN A 36 -12.99 13.35 -5.36
CA ASN A 36 -12.57 13.07 -6.73
C ASN A 36 -11.11 12.63 -6.75
N LYS A 37 -10.25 13.29 -5.98
CA LYS A 37 -8.84 12.91 -5.85
C LYS A 37 -8.67 11.59 -5.11
N LEU A 38 -9.46 11.34 -4.08
CA LEU A 38 -9.48 10.06 -3.39
C LEU A 38 -9.95 8.92 -4.31
N TYR A 39 -10.91 9.20 -5.19
CA TYR A 39 -11.35 8.24 -6.21
C TYR A 39 -10.24 7.92 -7.21
N GLN A 40 -9.41 8.89 -7.59
CA GLN A 40 -8.22 8.63 -8.42
C GLN A 40 -7.24 7.67 -7.72
N ILE A 41 -7.01 7.85 -6.41
CA ILE A 41 -6.21 6.90 -5.63
C ILE A 41 -6.83 5.51 -5.67
N LYS A 42 -8.15 5.39 -5.51
CA LYS A 42 -8.86 4.11 -5.60
C LYS A 42 -8.64 3.44 -6.96
N LEU A 43 -8.73 4.18 -8.06
CA LEU A 43 -8.48 3.64 -9.40
C LEU A 43 -7.06 3.07 -9.53
N ILE A 44 -6.05 3.80 -9.03
CA ILE A 44 -4.65 3.31 -9.06
C ILE A 44 -4.50 2.05 -8.20
N VAL A 45 -5.13 2.01 -7.02
CA VAL A 45 -5.14 0.83 -6.13
C VAL A 45 -5.71 -0.41 -6.83
N GLU A 46 -6.79 -0.24 -7.60
CA GLU A 46 -7.41 -1.32 -8.37
C GLU A 46 -6.56 -1.74 -9.58
N ASP A 47 -6.03 -0.78 -10.35
CA ASP A 47 -5.18 -1.05 -11.51
C ASP A 47 -3.93 -1.86 -11.14
N TYR A 48 -3.33 -1.55 -9.99
CA TYR A 48 -2.18 -2.26 -9.44
C TYR A 48 -2.57 -3.43 -8.54
N LYS A 49 -3.86 -3.71 -8.38
CA LYS A 49 -4.41 -4.88 -7.66
C LYS A 49 -3.85 -5.03 -6.25
N PHE A 50 -3.81 -3.94 -5.48
CA PHE A 50 -3.22 -3.96 -4.13
C PHE A 50 -3.84 -5.02 -3.22
N HIS A 51 -5.16 -5.27 -3.33
CA HIS A 51 -5.84 -6.30 -2.55
C HIS A 51 -5.28 -7.72 -2.85
N ILE A 52 -5.01 -8.04 -4.12
CA ILE A 52 -4.37 -9.32 -4.51
C ILE A 52 -2.93 -9.37 -4.00
N LEU A 53 -2.17 -8.28 -4.13
CA LEU A 53 -0.78 -8.24 -3.66
C LEU A 53 -0.68 -8.47 -2.15
N ALA A 54 -1.54 -7.83 -1.35
CA ALA A 54 -1.60 -8.03 0.09
C ALA A 54 -2.01 -9.45 0.47
N ALA A 55 -3.04 -9.99 -0.17
CA ALA A 55 -3.50 -11.36 0.08
C ALA A 55 -2.41 -12.39 -0.25
N GLU A 56 -1.72 -12.23 -1.37
CA GLU A 56 -0.62 -13.12 -1.78
C GLU A 56 0.59 -12.99 -0.85
N LEU A 57 0.98 -11.78 -0.43
CA LEU A 57 2.06 -11.56 0.53
C LEU A 57 1.79 -12.32 1.85
N LEU A 58 0.56 -12.25 2.38
CA LEU A 58 0.16 -13.00 3.56
C LEU A 58 0.17 -14.51 3.32
N ARG A 59 -0.33 -14.96 2.16
CA ARG A 59 -0.46 -16.39 1.85
C ARG A 59 0.90 -17.08 1.77
N ILE A 60 1.85 -16.49 1.06
CA ILE A 60 3.15 -17.10 0.81
C ILE A 60 4.07 -17.03 2.03
N ASN A 61 3.89 -16.02 2.88
CA ASN A 61 4.66 -15.81 4.11
C ASN A 61 3.92 -16.27 5.38
N ARG A 62 2.89 -17.12 5.26
CA ARG A 62 2.11 -17.58 6.42
C ARG A 62 2.88 -18.54 7.31
N PHE A 63 3.66 -19.43 6.71
CA PHE A 63 4.32 -20.54 7.41
C PHE A 63 5.83 -20.55 7.20
N THR A 64 6.30 -20.11 6.03
CA THR A 64 7.70 -20.10 5.63
C THR A 64 8.03 -18.82 4.86
N TRP A 65 9.29 -18.41 4.86
CA TRP A 65 9.75 -17.26 4.08
C TRP A 65 9.97 -17.66 2.61
N ASP A 66 9.25 -17.02 1.70
CA ASP A 66 9.46 -17.15 0.24
C ASP A 66 10.08 -15.85 -0.29
N GLU A 67 11.40 -15.78 -0.24
CA GLU A 67 12.17 -14.58 -0.59
C GLU A 67 11.87 -14.09 -2.01
N LYS A 68 12.10 -14.95 -3.00
CA LYS A 68 12.02 -14.59 -4.42
C LYS A 68 10.62 -14.12 -4.79
N TYR A 69 9.58 -14.82 -4.33
CA TYR A 69 8.23 -14.43 -4.68
C TYR A 69 7.78 -13.21 -3.88
N THR A 70 8.22 -13.05 -2.63
CA THR A 70 7.95 -11.84 -1.85
C THR A 70 8.52 -10.59 -2.52
N HIS A 71 9.80 -10.60 -2.91
CA HIS A 71 10.41 -9.47 -3.61
C HIS A 71 9.64 -9.10 -4.89
N LEU A 72 9.24 -10.10 -5.69
CA LEU A 72 8.42 -9.87 -6.89
C LEU A 72 7.09 -9.15 -6.58
N LEU A 73 6.40 -9.54 -5.51
CA LEU A 73 5.15 -8.91 -5.09
C LEU A 73 5.38 -7.48 -4.57
N VAL A 74 6.44 -7.28 -3.78
CA VAL A 74 6.82 -5.96 -3.24
C VAL A 74 7.19 -4.99 -4.37
N ASP A 75 7.92 -5.42 -5.39
CA ASP A 75 8.29 -4.55 -6.51
C ASP A 75 7.08 -4.15 -7.36
N ARG A 76 6.12 -5.05 -7.53
CA ARG A 76 4.84 -4.71 -8.17
C ARG A 76 4.06 -3.69 -7.36
N PHE A 77 4.00 -3.86 -6.03
CA PHE A 77 3.36 -2.92 -5.13
C PHE A 77 4.01 -1.53 -5.19
N ARG A 78 5.35 -1.47 -5.15
CA ARG A 78 6.12 -0.21 -5.23
C ARG A 78 5.80 0.61 -6.47
N LYS A 79 5.58 -0.04 -7.63
CA LYS A 79 5.20 0.65 -8.88
C LYS A 79 3.86 1.39 -8.76
N GLY A 80 2.87 0.79 -8.11
CA GLY A 80 1.60 1.46 -7.87
C GLY A 80 1.73 2.55 -6.80
N LEU A 81 2.50 2.25 -5.73
CA LEU A 81 2.73 3.17 -4.64
C LEU A 81 3.43 4.45 -5.09
N SER A 82 4.41 4.36 -6.00
CA SER A 82 5.12 5.53 -6.51
C SER A 82 4.21 6.48 -7.29
N ILE A 83 3.23 5.95 -8.03
CA ILE A 83 2.26 6.78 -8.77
C ILE A 83 1.32 7.49 -7.79
N ILE A 84 0.86 6.78 -6.75
CA ILE A 84 0.03 7.38 -5.69
C ILE A 84 0.80 8.48 -4.95
N ASP A 85 2.08 8.24 -4.64
CA ASP A 85 2.97 9.19 -3.96
C ASP A 85 3.14 10.48 -4.78
N GLU A 86 3.50 10.36 -6.06
CA GLU A 86 3.62 11.51 -6.98
C GLU A 86 2.28 12.27 -7.11
N PHE A 87 1.16 11.55 -7.19
CA PHE A 87 -0.16 12.16 -7.26
C PHE A 87 -0.49 12.96 -5.99
N ILE A 88 -0.15 12.44 -4.81
CA ILE A 88 -0.37 13.12 -3.53
C ILE A 88 0.54 14.34 -3.39
N GLU A 89 1.80 14.26 -3.79
CA GLU A 89 2.72 15.41 -3.77
C GLU A 89 2.15 16.60 -4.57
N ARG A 90 1.55 16.34 -5.73
CA ARG A 90 0.91 17.37 -6.57
C ARG A 90 -0.41 17.90 -6.02
N ASN A 91 -0.99 17.20 -5.04
CA ASN A 91 -2.33 17.48 -4.49
C ASN A 91 -2.30 17.53 -2.95
N TYR A 92 -1.18 17.94 -2.38
CA TYR A 92 -0.88 17.79 -0.95
C TYR A 92 -1.96 18.39 -0.03
N ASN A 93 -2.44 19.59 -0.33
CA ASN A 93 -3.43 20.27 0.50
C ASN A 93 -4.74 19.49 0.64
N ASP A 94 -5.13 18.78 -0.42
CA ASP A 94 -6.40 18.05 -0.47
C ASP A 94 -6.27 16.61 0.06
N LEU A 95 -5.04 16.11 0.13
CA LEU A 95 -4.72 14.71 0.45
C LEU A 95 -3.74 14.58 1.61
N PHE A 96 -3.58 15.62 2.42
CA PHE A 96 -2.59 15.66 3.50
C PHE A 96 -2.71 14.45 4.45
N MET A 97 -3.92 14.03 4.80
CA MET A 97 -4.13 12.86 5.67
C MET A 97 -3.69 11.52 5.04
N VAL A 98 -3.55 11.47 3.72
CA VAL A 98 -3.09 10.28 2.99
C VAL A 98 -1.56 10.14 3.08
N THR A 99 -0.84 11.26 3.17
CA THR A 99 0.64 11.32 3.12
C THR A 99 1.30 10.43 4.16
N GLY A 100 0.84 10.45 5.41
CA GLY A 100 1.41 9.63 6.49
C GLY A 100 1.27 8.13 6.24
N ARG A 101 0.20 7.70 5.58
CA ARG A 101 -0.01 6.28 5.23
C ARG A 101 0.93 5.85 4.11
N ILE A 102 1.11 6.71 3.11
CA ILE A 102 2.06 6.46 2.02
C ILE A 102 3.50 6.42 2.55
N TYR A 103 3.86 7.31 3.46
CA TYR A 103 5.17 7.28 4.11
C TYR A 103 5.46 5.95 4.80
N THR A 104 4.49 5.43 5.58
CA THR A 104 4.60 4.12 6.22
C THR A 104 4.78 3.00 5.18
N LEU A 105 3.95 2.97 4.14
CA LEU A 105 4.02 1.96 3.08
C LEU A 105 5.34 2.03 2.30
N LYS A 106 5.86 3.23 2.03
CA LYS A 106 7.17 3.45 1.38
C LYS A 106 8.28 2.86 2.24
N ASN A 107 8.29 3.15 3.53
CA ASN A 107 9.35 2.63 4.42
C ASN A 107 9.28 1.11 4.60
N LEU A 108 8.08 0.56 4.78
CA LEU A 108 7.89 -0.90 4.90
C LEU A 108 8.32 -1.60 3.61
N SER A 109 7.86 -1.11 2.45
CA SER A 109 8.24 -1.70 1.18
C SER A 109 9.74 -1.55 0.92
N SER A 110 10.35 -0.39 1.14
CA SER A 110 11.81 -0.15 0.99
C SER A 110 12.69 -1.00 1.90
N SER A 111 12.15 -1.55 2.99
CA SER A 111 12.91 -2.45 3.88
C SER A 111 13.32 -3.77 3.21
N PHE A 112 12.69 -4.13 2.09
CA PHE A 112 13.05 -5.26 1.23
C PHE A 112 14.00 -4.81 0.13
N LYS A 113 15.30 -4.64 0.44
CA LYS A 113 16.28 -4.19 -0.56
C LYS A 113 16.29 -5.10 -1.80
N GLU A 114 16.42 -4.50 -2.99
CA GLU A 114 16.71 -5.25 -4.22
C GLU A 114 18.08 -5.93 -4.09
N PHE A 115 18.21 -7.14 -4.63
CA PHE A 115 19.50 -7.83 -4.84
C PHE A 115 20.15 -7.36 -6.13
#